data_AF-A0A6A4HG53-F1
#
_entry.id   AF-A0A6A4HG53-F1
#
_cell.length_a   1.000
_cell.length_b   1.000
_cell.length_c   1.000
_cell.angle_alpha   90.00
_cell.angle_beta   90.00
_cell.angle_gamma   90.00
#
_symmetry.space_group_name_H-M   'P 1'
#
loop_
_entity.id
_entity.type
_entity.pdbx_description
1 polymer ?
#
loop_
_entity_poly.entity_id
_entity_poly.type
_entity_poly.pdbx_seq_one_letter_code
_entity_poly.pdbx_strand_id
1 'polypeptide(L)'
;SRVFLDQSEWQTLHTNLQLMLINVRSLHGQSTERSHQGHPTIVHQERTGRPGCPRTVINRDFLNWAYTQQTTSGIGHFLGLSCNTVRQSLLEYGIAPSGTHPFPSNTNLSNTTEAGDDILDPAPSNVHAPPLHQAIYGYSQMITGMRASNNNHSPTVLSLFLSA
;
A
#
# COMPACT_ATOMS: atom_id res chain seq x y z
N SER A 1 1.09 51.71 -19.73
CA SER A 1 0.86 51.20 -21.10
C SER A 1 0.33 49.78 -20.99
N ARG A 2 -0.91 49.51 -21.41
CA ARG A 2 -1.45 48.14 -21.46
C ARG A 2 -1.08 47.57 -22.83
N VAL A 3 -0.25 46.55 -22.87
CA VAL A 3 0.05 45.81 -24.10
C VAL A 3 -1.20 44.97 -24.39
N PHE A 4 -1.98 45.41 -25.38
CA PHE A 4 -3.05 44.58 -25.93
C PHE A 4 -2.36 43.55 -26.82
N LEU A 5 -2.52 42.27 -26.50
CA LEU A 5 -2.08 41.20 -27.40
C LEU A 5 -2.85 41.34 -28.71
N ASP A 6 -2.15 41.18 -29.82
CA ASP A 6 -2.81 41.09 -31.11
C ASP A 6 -3.71 39.85 -31.16
N GLN A 7 -4.78 39.91 -31.94
CA GLN A 7 -5.73 38.81 -32.07
C GLN A 7 -5.02 37.54 -32.57
N SER A 8 -3.98 37.67 -33.40
CA SER A 8 -3.18 36.55 -33.90
C SER A 8 -2.35 35.86 -32.80
N GLU A 9 -1.78 36.64 -31.87
CA GLU A 9 -1.01 36.13 -30.74
C GLU A 9 -1.90 35.38 -29.75
N TRP A 10 -3.10 35.92 -29.50
CA TRP A 10 -4.10 35.27 -28.65
C TRP A 10 -4.53 33.90 -29.22
N GLN A 11 -4.80 33.83 -30.52
CA GLN A 11 -5.17 32.56 -31.18
C GLN A 11 -4.03 31.54 -31.11
N THR A 12 -2.79 32.00 -31.28
CA THR A 12 -1.59 31.15 -31.17
C THR A 12 -1.45 30.59 -29.75
N LEU A 13 -1.59 31.44 -28.74
CA LEU A 13 -1.51 31.04 -27.34
C LEU A 13 -2.62 30.03 -26.98
N HIS A 14 -3.85 30.31 -27.39
CA HIS A 14 -4.98 29.42 -27.17
C HIS A 14 -4.74 28.04 -27.80
N THR A 15 -4.22 28.00 -29.03
CA THR A 15 -3.90 26.74 -29.72
C THR A 15 -2.81 25.96 -28.98
N ASN A 16 -1.75 26.63 -28.54
CA ASN A 16 -0.66 25.99 -27.79
C ASN A 16 -1.15 25.41 -26.45
N LEU A 17 -2.03 26.13 -25.73
CA LEU A 17 -2.64 25.63 -24.51
C LEU A 17 -3.49 24.38 -24.76
N GLN A 18 -4.29 24.37 -25.83
CA GLN A 18 -5.10 23.21 -26.21
C GLN A 18 -4.21 22.00 -26.52
N LEU A 19 -3.12 22.19 -27.26
CA LEU A 19 -2.16 21.13 -27.57
C LEU A 19 -1.49 20.58 -26.29
N MET A 20 -1.08 21.45 -25.37
CA MET A 20 -0.54 20.99 -24.07
C MET A 20 -1.56 20.19 -23.27
N LEU A 21 -2.81 20.62 -23.21
CA LEU A 21 -3.87 19.88 -22.52
C LEU A 21 -4.09 18.48 -23.11
N ILE A 22 -4.08 18.37 -24.44
CA ILE A 22 -4.18 17.08 -25.13
C ILE A 22 -2.98 16.19 -24.78
N ASN A 23 -1.77 16.73 -24.81
CA ASN A 23 -0.55 15.99 -24.47
C ASN A 23 -0.56 15.49 -23.03
N VAL A 24 -0.93 16.33 -22.06
CA VAL A 24 -1.01 15.94 -20.64
C VAL A 24 -2.02 14.81 -20.46
N ARG A 25 -3.19 14.90 -21.09
CA ARG A 25 -4.21 13.84 -21.03
C ARG A 25 -3.73 12.54 -21.65
N SER A 26 -3.03 12.60 -22.78
CA SER A 26 -2.46 11.42 -23.45
C SER A 26 -1.39 10.75 -22.58
N LEU A 27 -0.49 11.52 -21.99
CA LEU A 27 0.55 11.01 -21.09
C LEU A 27 -0.04 10.39 -19.83
N HIS A 28 -1.08 11.01 -19.27
CA HIS A 28 -1.79 10.43 -18.14
C HIS A 28 -2.42 9.09 -18.51
N GLY A 29 -3.13 9.00 -19.65
CA GLY A 29 -3.71 7.75 -20.15
C GLY A 29 -2.65 6.66 -20.32
N GLN A 30 -1.53 6.97 -20.98
CA GLN A 30 -0.42 6.03 -21.16
C GLN A 30 0.21 5.58 -19.85
N SER A 31 0.35 6.47 -18.86
CA SER A 31 0.88 6.14 -17.54
C SER A 31 -0.06 5.19 -16.79
N THR A 32 -1.36 5.50 -16.79
CA THR A 32 -2.41 4.64 -16.21
C THR A 32 -2.43 3.27 -16.90
N GLU A 33 -2.39 3.24 -18.23
CA GLU A 33 -2.42 2.00 -19.01
C GLU A 33 -1.16 1.15 -18.80
N ARG A 34 0.03 1.77 -18.71
CA ARG A 34 1.27 1.09 -18.27
C ARG A 34 1.16 0.54 -16.84
N SER A 35 0.52 1.27 -15.93
CA SER A 35 0.28 0.79 -14.56
C SER A 35 -0.71 -0.37 -14.52
N HIS A 36 -1.62 -0.48 -15.49
CA HIS A 36 -2.54 -1.60 -15.61
C HIS A 36 -1.94 -2.83 -16.31
N GLN A 37 -0.75 -2.71 -16.92
CA GLN A 37 -0.07 -3.79 -17.65
C GLN A 37 0.65 -4.83 -16.78
N GLY A 38 0.45 -4.81 -15.47
CA GLY A 38 0.90 -5.90 -14.62
C GLY A 38 0.50 -5.65 -13.17
N HIS A 39 -0.21 -6.60 -12.58
CA HIS A 39 -0.25 -6.69 -11.13
C HIS A 39 1.14 -7.17 -10.74
N PRO A 40 1.98 -6.38 -10.03
CA PRO A 40 3.22 -6.93 -9.50
C PRO A 40 2.83 -8.18 -8.72
N THR A 41 3.43 -9.32 -9.06
CA THR A 41 3.15 -10.55 -8.34
C THR A 41 3.79 -10.41 -6.97
N ILE A 42 3.01 -9.92 -6.00
CA ILE A 42 3.48 -9.66 -4.64
C ILE A 42 3.82 -10.99 -3.94
N VAL A 43 3.08 -12.04 -4.28
CA VAL A 43 3.25 -13.39 -3.75
C VAL A 43 3.20 -14.40 -4.89
N HIS A 44 4.19 -15.28 -4.98
CA HIS A 44 4.19 -16.41 -5.90
C HIS A 44 4.59 -17.70 -5.19
N GLN A 45 4.18 -18.84 -5.75
CA GLN A 45 4.59 -20.16 -5.25
C GLN A 45 5.75 -20.69 -6.10
N GLU A 46 6.89 -20.96 -5.47
CA GLU A 46 8.04 -21.60 -6.10
C GLU A 46 8.00 -23.12 -5.88
N ARG A 47 8.09 -23.86 -6.99
CA ARG A 47 8.29 -25.31 -6.97
C ARG A 47 9.77 -25.59 -7.16
N THR A 48 10.45 -26.01 -6.10
CA THR A 48 11.91 -26.26 -6.08
C THR A 48 12.32 -27.58 -6.73
N GLY A 49 11.40 -28.30 -7.39
CA GLY A 49 11.64 -29.59 -8.03
C GLY A 49 11.87 -30.77 -7.07
N ARG A 50 11.88 -30.53 -5.76
CA ARG A 50 11.97 -31.57 -4.72
C ARG A 50 10.58 -32.01 -4.27
N PRO A 51 10.40 -33.27 -3.83
CA PRO A 51 9.16 -33.70 -3.18
C PRO A 51 8.86 -32.83 -1.96
N GLY A 52 7.72 -32.16 -1.94
CA GLY A 52 7.34 -31.25 -0.85
C GLY A 52 6.24 -30.26 -1.23
N CYS A 53 5.71 -29.55 -0.23
CA CYS A 53 4.78 -28.46 -0.44
C CYS A 53 5.48 -27.28 -1.15
N PRO A 54 4.89 -26.67 -2.19
CA PRO A 54 5.43 -25.47 -2.83
C PRO A 54 5.69 -24.36 -1.81
N ARG A 55 6.79 -23.64 -1.99
CA ARG A 55 7.16 -22.55 -1.09
C ARG A 55 6.48 -21.27 -1.52
N THR A 56 5.81 -20.60 -0.59
CA THR A 56 5.31 -19.23 -0.81
C THR A 56 6.47 -18.24 -0.70
N VAL A 57 6.69 -17.45 -1.75
CA VAL A 57 7.72 -16.41 -1.82
C VAL A 57 7.03 -15.06 -1.95
N ILE A 58 7.40 -14.13 -1.08
CA ILE A 58 6.89 -12.75 -1.08
C ILE A 58 7.94 -11.86 -1.75
N ASN A 59 7.53 -10.91 -2.59
CA ASN A 59 8.45 -9.95 -3.19
C ASN A 59 9.21 -9.17 -2.09
N ARG A 60 10.54 -9.14 -2.19
CA ARG A 60 11.42 -8.53 -1.18
C ARG A 60 11.22 -7.03 -1.03
N ASP A 61 11.11 -6.31 -2.15
CA ASP A 61 10.98 -4.84 -2.14
C ASP A 61 9.65 -4.41 -1.53
N PHE A 62 8.57 -5.11 -1.90
CA PHE A 62 7.27 -4.95 -1.27
C PHE A 62 7.33 -5.22 0.22
N LEU A 63 7.95 -6.33 0.63
CA LEU A 63 8.01 -6.73 2.04
C LEU A 63 8.82 -5.73 2.87
N ASN A 64 9.91 -5.20 2.31
CA ASN A 64 10.72 -4.15 2.92
C ASN A 64 9.91 -2.86 3.11
N TRP A 65 9.21 -2.40 2.07
CA TRP A 65 8.33 -1.23 2.17
C TRP A 65 7.18 -1.44 3.16
N ALA A 66 6.49 -2.58 3.07
CA ALA A 66 5.31 -2.87 3.90
C ALA A 66 5.67 -2.95 5.38
N TYR A 67 6.83 -3.52 5.72
CA TYR A 67 7.32 -3.61 7.10
C TYR A 67 7.62 -2.23 7.72
N THR A 68 7.86 -1.18 6.92
CA THR A 68 8.00 0.19 7.44
C THR A 68 6.69 0.83 7.86
N GLN A 69 5.55 0.33 7.37
CA GLN A 69 4.23 0.96 7.50
C GLN A 69 3.24 0.12 8.31
N GLN A 70 3.43 -1.20 8.36
CA GLN A 70 2.49 -2.14 8.94
C GLN A 70 3.19 -3.21 9.77
N THR A 71 2.43 -3.71 10.74
CA THR A 71 2.79 -4.86 11.57
C THR A 71 2.86 -6.14 10.75
N THR A 72 3.59 -7.14 11.23
CA THR A 72 3.68 -8.45 10.56
C THR A 72 2.31 -9.12 10.41
N SER A 73 1.44 -8.95 11.41
CA SER A 73 0.05 -9.40 11.38
C SER A 73 -0.80 -8.64 10.35
N GLY A 74 -0.61 -7.33 10.22
CA GLY A 74 -1.29 -6.51 9.21
C GLY A 74 -0.91 -6.91 7.78
N ILE A 75 0.38 -7.12 7.55
CA ILE A 75 0.90 -7.62 6.27
C ILE A 75 0.36 -9.03 5.98
N GLY A 76 0.34 -9.91 6.97
CA GLY A 76 -0.22 -11.27 6.83
C GLY A 76 -1.69 -11.25 6.44
N HIS A 77 -2.50 -10.45 7.12
CA HIS A 77 -3.92 -10.29 6.79
C HIS A 77 -4.13 -9.72 5.38
N PHE A 78 -3.33 -8.73 4.97
CA PHE A 78 -3.39 -8.16 3.62
C PHE A 78 -3.04 -9.17 2.52
N LEU A 79 -2.02 -10.00 2.76
CA LEU A 79 -1.56 -11.02 1.79
C LEU A 79 -2.33 -12.35 1.87
N GLY A 80 -3.19 -12.54 2.88
CA GLY A 80 -3.85 -13.82 3.16
C GLY A 80 -2.85 -14.90 3.63
N LEU A 81 -1.75 -14.50 4.27
CA LEU A 81 -0.70 -15.37 4.79
C LEU A 81 -0.68 -15.34 6.32
N SER A 82 -0.13 -16.39 6.92
CA SER A 82 0.12 -16.38 8.37
C SER A 82 1.22 -15.37 8.73
N CYS A 83 1.11 -14.75 9.91
CA CYS A 83 2.16 -13.87 10.45
C CYS A 83 3.53 -14.57 10.46
N ASN A 84 3.57 -15.87 10.81
CA ASN A 84 4.77 -16.70 10.79
C ASN A 84 5.42 -16.79 9.40
N THR A 85 4.62 -16.90 8.33
CA THR A 85 5.13 -16.92 6.96
C THR A 85 5.80 -15.59 6.58
N VAL A 86 5.17 -14.47 6.97
CA VAL A 86 5.71 -13.12 6.76
C VAL A 86 7.00 -12.93 7.56
N ARG A 87 7.00 -13.33 8.83
CA ARG A 87 8.15 -13.29 9.72
C ARG A 87 9.33 -14.10 9.20
N GLN A 88 9.10 -15.34 8.75
CA GLN A 88 10.15 -16.18 8.18
C GLN A 88 10.75 -15.54 6.92
N SER A 89 9.92 -14.92 6.09
CA SER A 89 10.38 -14.22 4.88
C SER A 89 11.21 -12.97 5.22
N LEU A 90 10.82 -12.22 6.26
CA LEU A 90 11.59 -11.06 6.75
C LEU A 90 12.97 -11.47 7.27
N LEU A 91 13.06 -12.59 8.00
CA LEU A 91 14.31 -13.13 8.50
C LEU A 91 15.19 -13.66 7.36
N GLU A 92 14.61 -14.38 6.40
CA GLU A 92 15.34 -14.91 5.25
C GLU A 92 15.96 -13.80 4.38
N TYR A 93 15.23 -12.71 4.17
CA TYR A 93 15.74 -11.55 3.44
C TYR A 93 16.67 -10.66 4.25
N GLY A 94 16.87 -10.95 5.54
CA GLY A 94 17.68 -10.16 6.46
C GLY A 94 17.15 -8.74 6.67
N ILE A 95 15.83 -8.53 6.50
CA ILE A 95 15.17 -7.23 6.69
C ILE A 95 14.91 -7.01 8.19
N ALA A 96 14.46 -8.04 8.89
CA ALA A 96 14.27 -8.00 10.33
C ALA A 96 15.50 -8.62 11.04
N PRO A 97 16.00 -8.00 12.13
CA PRO A 97 17.01 -8.63 12.97
C PRO A 97 16.41 -9.88 13.63
N SER A 98 17.16 -10.97 13.66
CA SER A 98 16.82 -12.14 14.47
C SER A 98 16.73 -11.69 15.92
N GLY A 99 15.51 -11.63 16.47
CA GLY A 99 15.31 -11.21 17.85
C GLY A 99 16.13 -12.07 18.81
N THR A 100 16.98 -11.43 19.61
CA THR A 100 17.68 -12.09 20.72
C THR A 100 16.64 -12.60 21.70
N HIS A 101 16.62 -13.90 21.99
CA HIS A 101 15.71 -14.47 22.98
C HIS A 101 15.85 -13.69 24.31
N PRO A 102 14.78 -13.01 24.78
CA PRO A 102 14.84 -12.20 25.99
C PRO A 102 14.88 -13.05 27.27
N PHE A 103 14.63 -14.37 27.14
CA PHE A 103 14.76 -15.32 28.23
C PHE A 103 16.09 -16.07 28.08
N PRO A 104 16.99 -16.02 29.08
CA PRO A 104 18.18 -16.85 29.05
C PRO A 104 17.73 -18.31 29.03
N SER A 105 18.12 -19.05 27.99
CA SER A 105 17.81 -20.47 27.82
C SER A 105 18.49 -21.30 28.91
N ASN A 106 17.93 -21.31 30.11
CA ASN A 106 18.17 -22.40 31.05
C ASN A 106 17.37 -23.60 30.53
N THR A 107 18.10 -24.49 29.87
CA THR A 107 17.71 -25.88 29.61
C THR A 107 17.05 -26.48 30.86
N ASN A 108 15.74 -26.69 30.82
CA ASN A 108 15.09 -27.96 31.17
C ASN A 108 13.55 -27.88 31.04
N LEU A 109 13.01 -28.93 30.42
CA LEU A 109 11.67 -29.51 30.58
C LEU A 109 10.43 -28.86 29.90
N SER A 110 9.99 -29.60 28.87
CA SER A 110 8.61 -29.97 28.50
C SER A 110 7.54 -28.90 28.20
N ASN A 111 7.03 -29.01 26.97
CA ASN A 111 5.61 -28.99 26.58
C ASN A 111 4.79 -27.69 26.71
N THR A 112 4.47 -27.18 25.51
CA THR A 112 3.15 -26.70 25.04
C THR A 112 2.63 -25.33 25.48
N THR A 113 2.30 -24.55 24.43
CA THR A 113 1.21 -23.56 24.31
C THR A 113 1.56 -22.07 24.51
N GLU A 114 1.63 -21.39 23.35
CA GLU A 114 1.16 -20.01 23.08
C GLU A 114 1.72 -18.86 23.94
N ALA A 115 2.80 -18.24 23.46
CA ALA A 115 3.26 -16.93 23.92
C ALA A 115 3.24 -15.94 22.74
N GLY A 116 2.56 -14.80 22.96
CA GLY A 116 2.14 -13.82 21.96
C GLY A 116 3.25 -13.23 21.08
N ASP A 117 2.89 -13.07 19.80
CA ASP A 117 3.72 -12.67 18.65
C ASP A 117 3.75 -11.14 18.45
N ASP A 118 3.79 -10.37 19.54
CA ASP A 118 3.59 -8.90 19.54
C ASP A 118 4.91 -8.09 19.68
N ILE A 119 6.06 -8.75 19.50
CA ILE A 119 7.39 -8.20 19.88
C ILE A 119 8.23 -7.66 18.71
N LEU A 120 7.73 -7.75 17.47
CA LEU A 120 8.48 -7.38 16.26
C LEU A 120 7.82 -6.29 15.42
N ASP A 121 6.77 -5.68 15.93
CA ASP A 121 6.16 -4.55 15.26
C ASP A 121 6.97 -3.29 15.56
N PRO A 122 7.38 -2.52 14.52
CA PRO A 122 8.04 -1.25 14.76
C PRO A 122 7.10 -0.36 15.55
N ALA A 123 7.57 0.18 16.68
CA ALA A 123 6.79 1.09 17.49
C ALA A 123 6.27 2.25 16.62
N PRO A 124 4.99 2.65 16.75
CA PRO A 124 4.44 3.74 15.96
C PRO A 124 5.28 5.00 16.21
N SER A 125 5.92 5.50 15.16
CA SER A 125 6.76 6.69 15.23
C SER A 125 5.89 7.92 15.50
N ASN A 126 5.80 8.30 16.77
CA ASN A 126 5.19 9.54 17.23
C ASN A 126 5.96 10.75 16.71
N VAL A 127 5.44 11.43 15.68
CA VAL A 127 5.76 12.83 15.39
C VAL A 127 4.47 13.59 15.04
N HIS A 128 3.66 13.96 16.04
CA HIS A 128 3.09 15.31 16.26
C HIS A 128 2.31 15.37 17.59
N ALA A 129 2.41 16.49 18.31
CA ALA A 129 2.05 16.74 19.73
C ALA A 129 0.52 16.83 20.07
N PRO A 130 0.13 17.26 21.30
CA PRO A 130 -0.18 16.51 22.54
C PRO A 130 -1.72 16.41 22.83
N PRO A 131 -2.16 15.74 23.91
CA PRO A 131 -3.54 15.26 24.06
C PRO A 131 -4.46 16.27 24.76
N LEU A 132 -5.63 16.54 24.17
CA LEU A 132 -6.78 17.10 24.88
C LEU A 132 -7.90 16.05 24.97
N HIS A 133 -8.04 15.55 26.19
CA HIS A 133 -9.29 15.24 26.89
C HIS A 133 -10.56 14.93 26.07
N GLN A 134 -10.98 13.67 26.19
CA GLN A 134 -12.32 13.23 26.58
C GLN A 134 -13.55 13.66 25.75
N ALA A 135 -14.22 12.61 25.26
CA ALA A 135 -15.67 12.45 25.26
C ALA A 135 -16.49 13.35 24.33
N ILE A 136 -16.81 12.84 23.14
CA ILE A 136 -18.21 12.78 22.68
C ILE A 136 -18.46 11.40 22.07
N TYR A 137 -19.20 10.59 22.82
CA TYR A 137 -19.99 9.46 22.30
C TYR A 137 -21.14 10.04 21.50
N GLY A 138 -21.37 9.59 20.27
CA GLY A 138 -22.63 9.89 19.57
C GLY A 138 -22.57 9.88 18.05
N TYR A 139 -23.32 8.93 17.49
CA TYR A 139 -23.85 8.87 16.12
C TYR A 139 -22.97 8.28 15.01
N SER A 140 -23.16 6.98 14.81
CA SER A 140 -23.49 6.34 13.53
C SER A 140 -22.94 7.03 12.28
N GLN A 141 -21.73 6.66 11.87
CA GLN A 141 -21.38 6.78 10.46
C GLN A 141 -21.80 5.47 9.79
N MET A 142 -22.90 5.53 9.06
CA MET A 142 -23.20 4.56 8.00
C MET A 142 -21.94 4.41 7.15
N ILE A 143 -21.28 3.27 7.25
CA ILE A 143 -20.31 2.85 6.24
C ILE A 143 -21.15 2.57 4.99
N THR A 144 -21.38 3.61 4.18
CA THR A 144 -21.76 3.41 2.78
C THR A 144 -20.55 2.79 2.13
N GLY A 145 -20.50 1.45 2.16
CA GLY A 145 -19.55 0.68 1.38
C GLY A 145 -19.87 0.90 -0.09
N MET A 146 -19.31 1.94 -0.69
CA MET A 146 -19.22 2.04 -2.15
C MET A 146 -18.26 0.94 -2.60
N ARG A 147 -18.83 -0.24 -2.83
CA ARG A 147 -18.15 -1.34 -3.49
C ARG A 147 -17.82 -0.83 -4.90
N ALA A 148 -16.57 -0.49 -5.14
CA ALA A 148 -16.10 -0.11 -6.46
C ALA A 148 -16.38 -1.27 -7.41
N SER A 149 -17.44 -1.12 -8.20
CA SER A 149 -17.73 -2.01 -9.31
C SER A 149 -16.59 -1.87 -10.32
N ASN A 150 -16.17 -2.98 -10.89
CA ASN A 150 -15.30 -3.06 -12.06
C ASN A 150 -15.89 -2.40 -13.31
N ASN A 151 -17.06 -1.74 -13.21
CA ASN A 151 -17.67 -0.91 -14.23
C ASN A 151 -17.36 0.60 -14.08
N ASN A 152 -16.31 0.97 -13.32
CA ASN A 152 -15.84 2.35 -13.19
C ASN A 152 -15.15 2.84 -14.47
N HIS A 153 -15.93 3.16 -15.49
CA HIS A 153 -15.45 3.96 -16.61
C HIS A 153 -15.16 5.39 -16.12
N SER A 154 -13.93 5.87 -16.36
CA SER A 154 -13.43 7.18 -15.91
C SER A 154 -14.26 8.42 -16.28
N PRO A 155 -15.08 8.46 -17.37
CA PRO A 155 -15.90 9.63 -17.67
C PRO A 155 -16.96 9.91 -16.60
N THR A 156 -17.53 8.88 -15.98
CA THR A 156 -18.67 8.99 -15.06
C THR A 156 -18.28 9.53 -13.69
N VAL A 157 -17.05 9.25 -13.24
CA VAL A 157 -16.52 9.77 -11.97
C VAL A 157 -16.13 11.25 -12.11
N LEU A 158 -15.59 11.63 -13.29
CA LEU A 158 -15.26 13.02 -13.60
C LEU A 158 -16.49 13.90 -13.76
N SER A 159 -17.60 13.38 -14.31
CA SER A 159 -18.85 14.15 -14.40
C SER A 159 -19.46 14.45 -13.03
N LEU A 160 -19.39 13.50 -12.09
CA LEU A 160 -19.89 13.67 -10.72
C LEU A 160 -19.14 14.76 -9.93
N PHE A 161 -17.85 14.95 -10.21
CA PHE A 161 -17.04 15.98 -9.55
C PHE A 161 -17.18 17.38 -10.15
N LEU A 162 -17.63 17.50 -11.39
CA LEU A 162 -17.80 18.79 -12.08
C LEU A 162 -19.24 19.31 -12.05
N SER A 163 -20.20 18.48 -11.60
CA SER A 163 -21.61 18.85 -11.45
C SER A 163 -22.01 19.21 -10.02
N ALA A 164 -21.06 19.27 -9.08
CA ALA A 164 -21.24 19.69 -7.69
C ALA A 164 -20.65 21.09 -7.48
#